data_AF-A0A418D275-F1
#
_entry.id   AF-A0A418D275-F1
#
_cell.length_a   1.000
_cell.length_b   1.000
_cell.length_c   1.000
_cell.angle_alpha   90.00
_cell.angle_beta   90.00
_cell.angle_gamma   90.00
#
_symmetry.space_group_name_H-M   'P 1'
#
loop_
_entity.id
_entity.type
_entity.pdbx_description
1 polymer ?
#
loop_
_entity_poly.entity_id
_entity_poly.type
_entity_poly.pdbx_seq_one_letter_code
_entity_poly.pdbx_strand_id
1 'polypeptide(L)' 'KTMPAYWKWANTVAFHTYSFESFVHNQFTAMNTTRSHEILARFGFEQVNVQQHMVVLGVYAIVLEVAFAAVLYKWHTGRR' A
#
# COMPACT_ATOMS: atom_id res chain seq x y z
N LYS A 1 15.31 -11.50 -12.06
CA LYS A 1 14.83 -10.67 -13.18
C LYS A 1 14.46 -9.30 -12.62
N THR A 2 15.07 -8.24 -13.13
CA THR A 2 14.84 -6.86 -12.68
C THR A 2 13.55 -6.32 -13.29
N MET A 3 12.75 -5.59 -12.50
CA MET A 3 11.48 -5.03 -12.96
C MET A 3 11.69 -3.98 -14.06
N PRO A 4 10.97 -4.03 -15.19
CA PRO A 4 11.12 -3.04 -16.27
C PRO A 4 10.85 -1.61 -15.78
N ALA A 5 11.64 -0.63 -16.25
CA ALA A 5 11.58 0.74 -15.75
C ALA A 5 10.19 1.39 -15.86
N TYR A 6 9.45 1.09 -16.93
CA TYR A 6 8.11 1.59 -17.17
C TYR A 6 7.02 0.97 -16.28
N TRP A 7 7.32 -0.08 -15.51
CA TRP A 7 6.42 -0.65 -14.49
C TRP A 7 6.74 -0.17 -13.07
N LYS A 8 7.87 0.50 -12.87
CA LYS A 8 8.29 0.96 -11.55
C LYS A 8 7.28 1.93 -10.92
N TRP A 9 6.71 2.83 -11.72
CA TRP A 9 5.70 3.78 -11.24
C TRP A 9 4.46 3.06 -10.70
N ALA A 10 4.00 1.99 -11.35
CA ALA A 10 2.84 1.23 -10.89
C ALA A 10 3.13 0.53 -9.55
N ASN A 11 4.36 0.06 -9.36
CA ASN A 11 4.80 -0.48 -8.07
C ASN A 11 4.86 0.59 -6.97
N THR A 12 5.29 1.81 -7.31
CA THR A 12 5.35 2.96 -6.37
C THR A 12 3.97 3.54 -6.04
N VAL A 13 3.03 3.51 -7.00
CA VAL A 13 1.66 4.04 -6.86
C VAL A 13 0.72 2.99 -6.27
N ALA A 14 0.99 1.70 -6.41
CA ALA A 14 0.13 0.68 -5.83
C ALA A 14 0.12 0.79 -4.31
N PHE A 15 -1.05 1.09 -3.73
CA PHE A 15 -1.31 1.04 -2.29
C PHE A 15 -0.83 -0.30 -1.68
N HIS A 16 -0.86 -1.37 -2.47
CA HIS A 16 -0.33 -2.69 -2.12
C HIS A 16 1.11 -2.69 -1.61
N THR A 17 2.00 -1.84 -2.14
CA THR A 17 3.40 -1.79 -1.68
C THR A 17 3.46 -1.28 -0.24
N TYR A 18 2.78 -0.18 0.05
CA TYR A 18 2.70 0.41 1.40
C TYR A 18 1.98 -0.52 2.39
N SER A 19 0.90 -1.19 1.95
CA SER A 19 0.20 -2.19 2.76
C SER A 19 1.10 -3.38 3.09
N PHE A 20 1.75 -3.96 2.08
CA PHE A 20 2.59 -5.14 2.23
C PHE A 20 3.78 -4.85 3.15
N GLU A 21 4.49 -3.75 2.91
CA GLU A 21 5.62 -3.32 3.74
C GLU A 21 5.20 -3.11 5.20
N SER A 22 4.09 -2.39 5.43
CA SER A 22 3.57 -2.14 6.78
C SER A 22 3.14 -3.43 7.50
N PHE A 23 2.47 -4.34 6.80
CA PHE A 23 1.99 -5.59 7.39
C PHE A 23 3.13 -6.57 7.69
N VAL A 24 4.07 -6.72 6.76
CA VAL A 24 5.26 -7.55 6.96
C VAL A 24 6.09 -6.99 8.11
N HIS A 25 6.37 -5.69 8.12
CA HIS A 25 7.09 -5.06 9.22
C HIS A 25 6.39 -5.29 10.57
N ASN A 26 5.10 -4.96 10.68
CA ASN A 26 4.38 -5.08 11.94
C ASN A 26 4.31 -6.53 12.46
N GLN A 27 4.07 -7.49 11.57
CA GLN A 27 3.97 -8.91 11.92
C GLN A 27 5.31 -9.47 12.40
N PHE A 28 6.38 -9.26 11.64
CA PHE A 28 7.67 -9.89 11.91
C PHE A 28 8.46 -9.18 13.03
N THR A 29 8.24 -7.88 13.22
CA THR A 29 8.75 -7.15 14.39
C THR A 29 8.08 -7.67 15.67
N ALA A 30 6.77 -7.92 15.66
CA ALA A 30 6.05 -8.46 16.82
C ALA A 30 6.47 -9.91 17.17
N MET A 31 6.84 -10.73 16.18
CA MET A 31 7.31 -12.11 16.41
C MET A 31 8.66 -12.16 17.15
N ASN A 32 9.54 -11.17 16.96
CA ASN A 32 10.84 -11.03 17.61
C ASN A 32 11.68 -12.33 17.68
N THR A 33 11.87 -13.01 16.54
CA THR A 33 12.71 -14.20 16.42
C THR A 33 13.87 -13.94 15.45
N THR A 34 14.96 -14.70 15.52
CA THR A 34 16.07 -14.59 14.55
C THR A 34 15.60 -14.70 13.11
N ARG A 35 14.68 -15.62 12.83
CA ARG A 35 14.10 -15.83 11.50
C ARG A 35 13.23 -14.65 11.05
N SER A 36 12.53 -13.98 11.96
CA SER A 36 11.72 -12.82 11.60
C SER A 36 12.59 -11.62 11.22
N HIS A 37 13.72 -11.43 11.90
CA HIS A 37 14.73 -10.43 11.53
C HIS A 37 15.37 -10.72 10.16
N GLU A 38 15.70 -11.98 9.87
CA GLU A 38 16.19 -12.38 8.54
C GLU A 38 15.19 -12.09 7.41
N ILE A 39 13.89 -12.27 7.68
CA ILE A 39 12.84 -11.96 6.72
C ILE A 39 12.76 -10.45 6.49
N LEU A 40 12.79 -9.63 7.55
CA LEU A 40 12.78 -8.17 7.42
C LEU A 40 14.00 -7.67 6.65
N ALA A 41 15.20 -8.19 6.96
CA ALA A 41 16.44 -7.85 6.26
C ALA A 41 16.39 -8.22 4.76
N ARG A 42 15.83 -9.39 4.43
CA ARG A 42 15.70 -9.86 3.04
C ARG A 42 14.85 -8.92 2.18
N PHE A 43 13.81 -8.33 2.77
CA PHE A 43 12.93 -7.38 2.08
C PHE A 43 13.34 -5.91 2.25
N GLY A 44 14.30 -5.62 3.15
CA GLY A 44 14.71 -4.26 3.50
C GLY A 44 13.69 -3.51 4.37
N PHE A 45 12.85 -4.24 5.11
CA PHE A 45 11.74 -3.67 5.90
C PHE A 45 12.09 -3.52 7.39
N GLU A 46 13.36 -3.31 7.72
CA GLU A 46 13.82 -3.20 9.11
C GLU A 46 13.38 -1.88 9.76
N GLN A 47 13.28 -0.81 8.96
CA GLN A 47 12.88 0.52 9.40
C GLN A 47 11.75 1.06 8.54
N VAL A 48 10.52 0.66 8.86
CA VAL A 48 9.31 1.07 8.14
C VAL A 48 8.54 2.07 8.98
N ASN A 49 8.22 3.25 8.43
CA ASN A 49 7.32 4.19 9.07
C ASN A 49 5.86 3.81 8.77
N VAL A 50 5.34 2.88 9.58
CA VAL A 50 3.97 2.37 9.44
C VAL A 50 2.93 3.49 9.51
N GLN A 51 3.13 4.51 10.36
CA GLN A 51 2.18 5.62 10.48
C GLN A 51 2.07 6.42 9.17
N GLN A 52 3.20 6.76 8.56
CA GLN A 52 3.22 7.45 7.27
C GLN A 52 2.54 6.63 6.17
N HIS A 53 2.78 5.32 6.13
CA HIS A 53 2.10 4.44 5.18
C HIS A 53 0.59 4.36 5.42
N MET A 54 0.13 4.29 6.67
CA MET A 54 -1.31 4.30 6.96
C MET A 54 -1.98 5.60 6.50
N VAL A 55 -1.31 6.75 6.63
CA VAL A 55 -1.80 8.02 6.06
C VAL A 55 -1.93 7.93 4.55
N VAL A 56 -0.90 7.41 3.85
CA VAL A 56 -0.95 7.23 2.39
C VAL A 56 -2.10 6.31 1.98
N LEU A 57 -2.31 5.20 2.70
CA LEU A 57 -3.45 4.30 2.46
C LEU A 57 -4.80 4.98 2.68
N GLY A 58 -4.93 5.80 3.72
CA GLY A 58 -6.12 6.60 3.98
C GLY A 58 -6.43 7.59 2.85
N VAL A 59 -5.40 8.26 2.31
CA VAL A 59 -5.56 9.13 1.13
C VAL A 59 -6.02 8.32 -0.09
N TYR A 60 -5.44 7.15 -0.34
CA TYR A 60 -5.90 6.27 -1.42
C TYR A 60 -7.38 5.88 -1.27
N ALA A 61 -7.82 5.53 -0.06
CA ALA A 61 -9.21 5.19 0.21
C ALA A 61 -10.13 6.37 -0.13
N ILE A 62 -9.82 7.57 0.34
CA ILE A 62 -10.60 8.79 0.05
C ILE A 62 -10.67 9.06 -1.46
N VAL A 63 -9.54 8.96 -2.17
CA VAL A 63 -9.51 9.18 -3.63
C VAL A 63 -10.40 8.19 -4.37
N LEU A 64 -10.37 6.91 -3.97
CA LEU A 64 -11.21 5.87 -4.57
C LEU A 64 -12.69 6.08 -4.25
N GLU A 65 -13.02 6.45 -3.02
CA GLU A 65 -14.39 6.78 -2.61
C GLU A 65 -14.94 7.98 -3.38
N VAL A 66 -14.15 9.05 -3.52
CA VAL A 66 -14.53 10.23 -4.31
C VAL A 66 -14.69 9.89 -5.78
N ALA A 67 -13.78 9.11 -6.36
CA ALA A 67 -13.89 8.66 -7.74
C ALA A 67 -15.16 7.82 -7.96
N PHE A 68 -15.45 6.89 -7.04
CA PHE A 68 -16.66 6.08 -7.07
C PHE A 68 -17.93 6.94 -6.91
N ALA A 69 -17.94 7.89 -5.97
CA ALA A 69 -19.03 8.83 -5.78
C ALA A 69 -19.26 9.72 -7.01
N ALA A 70 -18.19 10.17 -7.68
CA ALA A 70 -18.29 10.95 -8.91
C ALA A 70 -18.84 10.12 -10.08
N VAL A 71 -18.39 8.86 -10.21
CA VAL A 71 -18.93 7.89 -11.18
C VAL A 71 -20.42 7.67 -10.92
N LEU A 72 -20.82 7.44 -9.67
CA LEU A 72 -22.20 7.32 -9.27
C LEU A 72 -22.98 8.60 -9.57
N TYR A 73 -22.51 9.78 -9.17
CA TYR A 73 -23.19 11.04 -9.46
C TYR A 73 -23.43 11.23 -10.97
N LYS A 74 -22.41 11.01 -11.80
CA LYS A 74 -22.53 11.16 -13.26
C LYS A 74 -23.50 10.15 -13.89
N TRP A 75 -23.47 8.88 -13.47
CA TRP A 75 -24.29 7.82 -14.08
C TRP A 75 -25.65 7.62 -13.40
N HIS A 76 -25.81 7.96 -12.13
CA HIS A 76 -27.04 7.83 -11.36
C HIS A 76 -27.97 9.04 -11.54
N THR A 77 -27.44 10.25 -11.77
CA THR A 77 -28.26 11.45 -12.03
C THR A 77 -28.74 11.54 -13.49
N GLY A 78 -28.39 10.56 -14.33
CA GLY A 78 -28.74 10.53 -15.76
C GLY A 78 -29.93 9.63 -16.14
N ARG A 79 -30.63 8.97 -15.21
CA ARG A 79 -31.69 8.01 -15.57
C ARG A 79 -32.80 7.83 -14.51
N ARG A 80 -33.60 8.87 -14.32
CA ARG A 80 -35.08 8.86 -14.47
C ARG A 80 -35.62 10.26 -14.23
#